data_AF-A0AAV9TDT2-F1
#
_entry.id   AF-A0AAV9TDT2-F1
#
_cell.length_a   1.000
_cell.length_b   1.000
_cell.length_c   1.000
_cell.angle_alpha   90.00
_cell.angle_beta   90.00
_cell.angle_gamma   90.00
#
_symmetry.space_group_name_H-M   'P 1'
#
loop_
_entity.id
_entity.type
_entity.pdbx_description
1 polymer ?
#
loop_
_entity_poly.entity_id
_entity_poly.type
_entity_poly.pdbx_seq_one_letter_code
_entity_poly.pdbx_strand_id
1 'polypeptide(L)'
;MSRSRSGCLTCKRRHRKCDETRPDCLQCLGQGVECGGYRTILRWGSGIASRGRFAGAPAPVDAVAVDAPKPPKRKRTTSVPDRTAGESESPGVSSEYSSPSSFLPTSRNHDISTSAAAHHGSSTADPRPMDPTRLRPEPELPPSQTLSPGRTEQDRRLFEEFNETTVFLLYSGRRDDGFRDELRRLAQRSEALCSILLATHLYVSSPASPPPLFEEYYVRGLSLFRKQLESSDGTVNVGVMHAGLFICTLNLFQSAPWSIHLELMTTVYGLGGALHGSPVLEDPDAQLSLEIMALMDMPTFVRGRSTLTLGIWSRVRQAQQLWRDAGSPPAERWTRGGVELVSGLPRSLLDIFSTIEDASSDAAFLAWPGEVGEVPQVHLWEAYRLAGVLTGRRLRRRRRRRKTGSGDSISGGGAAAEDVAPSPPDVVSIPPTDVLLCRLMAAMDALCDTRGRPEHAQSLAANSLTYPYVAARLEVAALLRRPDWLRHLRRAADVCQPYGRTANALHIAEMLDEAWALRDDEYDIDEGSRRRNVEVALF
;
A
#
# COMPACT_ATOMS: atom_id res chain seq x y z
N MET A 1 34.58 -23.82 22.81
CA MET A 1 33.15 -24.14 22.97
C MET A 1 32.33 -23.25 22.06
N SER A 2 31.64 -23.81 21.06
CA SER A 2 30.88 -23.03 20.07
C SER A 2 29.61 -22.44 20.70
N ARG A 3 29.37 -21.15 20.47
CA ARG A 3 28.09 -20.50 20.79
C ARG A 3 27.06 -20.99 19.79
N SER A 4 25.92 -21.49 20.27
CA SER A 4 24.86 -21.96 19.38
C SER A 4 24.20 -20.75 18.69
N ARG A 5 24.00 -20.84 17.36
CA ARG A 5 23.38 -19.76 16.56
C ARG A 5 21.85 -19.79 16.66
N SER A 6 21.29 -20.93 17.05
CA SER A 6 19.86 -21.25 17.09
C SER A 6 19.22 -21.15 18.48
N GLY A 7 19.91 -20.64 19.51
CA GLY A 7 19.32 -20.51 20.85
C GLY A 7 18.07 -19.62 20.93
N CYS A 8 17.22 -19.84 21.93
CA CYS A 8 16.00 -19.06 22.15
C CYS A 8 16.32 -17.58 22.47
N LEU A 9 15.33 -16.69 22.27
CA LEU A 9 15.49 -15.24 22.45
C LEU A 9 15.88 -14.88 23.89
N THR A 10 15.36 -15.59 24.90
CA THR A 10 15.71 -15.34 26.31
C THR A 10 17.16 -15.72 26.60
N CYS A 11 17.62 -16.91 26.17
CA CYS A 11 19.02 -17.32 26.34
C CYS A 11 19.98 -16.41 25.58
N LYS A 12 19.62 -16.00 24.35
CA LYS A 12 20.39 -15.03 23.56
C LYS A 12 20.50 -13.69 24.27
N ARG A 13 19.40 -13.13 24.77
CA ARG A 13 19.38 -11.86 25.52
C ARG A 13 20.21 -11.93 26.80
N ARG A 14 20.21 -13.07 27.48
CA ARG A 14 20.98 -13.31 28.72
C ARG A 14 22.41 -13.78 28.47
N HIS A 15 22.84 -13.90 27.21
CA HIS A 15 24.15 -14.42 26.80
C HIS A 15 24.51 -15.79 27.42
N ARG A 16 23.53 -16.68 27.57
CA ARG A 16 23.72 -18.04 28.11
C ARG A 16 23.57 -19.10 27.02
N LYS A 17 24.16 -20.27 27.26
CA LYS A 17 24.01 -21.43 26.36
C LYS A 17 22.57 -21.93 26.42
N CYS A 18 21.95 -22.06 25.24
CA CYS A 18 20.63 -22.65 25.09
C CYS A 18 20.79 -24.13 24.78
N ASP A 19 19.92 -24.95 25.34
CA ASP A 19 19.80 -26.39 25.06
C ASP A 19 18.95 -26.67 23.80
N GLU A 20 18.31 -25.65 23.22
CA GLU A 20 17.55 -25.72 21.96
C GLU A 20 16.30 -26.61 21.98
N THR A 21 15.89 -27.08 23.17
CA THR A 21 14.62 -27.82 23.36
C THR A 21 13.42 -26.94 23.01
N ARG A 22 12.46 -27.50 22.28
CA ARG A 22 11.22 -26.82 21.85
C ARG A 22 10.00 -27.44 22.54
N PRO A 23 8.93 -26.68 22.84
CA PRO A 23 8.72 -25.26 22.53
C PRO A 23 9.54 -24.29 23.39
N ASP A 24 9.80 -24.66 24.65
CA ASP A 24 10.59 -23.88 25.60
C ASP A 24 11.89 -24.60 25.96
N CYS A 25 12.98 -23.86 26.09
CA CYS A 25 14.27 -24.46 26.45
C CYS A 25 14.30 -24.84 27.93
N LEU A 26 14.93 -25.97 28.25
CA LEU A 26 15.03 -26.50 29.61
C LEU A 26 15.77 -25.52 30.53
N GLN A 27 16.67 -24.70 29.98
CA GLN A 27 17.34 -23.64 30.74
C GLN A 27 16.42 -22.49 31.17
N CYS A 28 15.42 -22.13 30.36
CA CYS A 28 14.45 -21.11 30.77
C CYS A 28 13.44 -21.71 31.77
N LEU A 29 12.97 -22.93 31.50
CA LEU A 29 12.05 -23.65 32.38
C LEU A 29 12.65 -23.90 33.77
N GLY A 30 13.87 -24.43 33.84
CA GLY A 30 14.54 -24.70 35.12
C GLY A 30 14.90 -23.45 35.92
N GLN A 31 14.82 -22.26 35.32
CA GLN A 31 15.05 -20.97 35.98
C GLN A 31 13.73 -20.24 36.29
N GLY A 32 12.58 -20.84 35.97
CA GLY A 32 11.26 -20.23 36.19
C GLY A 32 11.06 -18.94 35.39
N VAL A 33 11.70 -18.80 34.22
CA VAL A 33 11.57 -17.60 33.38
C VAL A 33 10.89 -17.95 32.07
N GLU A 34 10.02 -17.06 31.61
CA GLU A 34 9.32 -17.23 30.34
C GLU A 34 10.33 -17.27 29.18
N CYS A 35 10.26 -18.36 28.41
CA CYS A 35 11.10 -18.54 27.25
C CYS A 35 10.54 -17.71 26.10
N GLY A 36 11.31 -16.75 25.59
CA GLY A 36 10.91 -15.92 24.45
C GLY A 36 10.86 -16.68 23.13
N GLY A 37 10.91 -18.01 23.15
CA GLY A 37 10.87 -18.87 21.97
C GLY A 37 12.05 -18.68 21.01
N TYR A 38 11.90 -19.26 19.82
CA TYR A 38 12.95 -19.35 18.80
C TYR A 38 12.70 -18.46 17.59
N ARG A 39 11.76 -17.52 17.69
CA ARG A 39 11.40 -16.61 16.59
C ARG A 39 12.62 -15.79 16.16
N THR A 40 12.84 -15.70 14.85
CA THR A 40 13.92 -14.89 14.29
C THR A 40 13.51 -13.43 14.31
N ILE A 41 13.96 -12.66 15.31
CA ILE A 41 13.82 -11.20 15.28
C ILE A 41 14.83 -10.64 14.28
N LEU A 42 14.36 -10.29 13.08
CA LEU A 42 15.16 -9.55 12.11
C LEU A 42 15.36 -8.12 12.64
N ARG A 43 16.61 -7.77 12.95
CA ARG A 43 17.01 -6.39 13.24
C ARG A 43 17.67 -5.80 11.99
N TRP A 44 16.95 -4.96 11.29
CA TRP A 44 17.48 -4.16 10.20
C TRP A 44 18.06 -2.87 10.81
N GLY A 45 19.38 -2.78 10.85
CA GLY A 45 20.04 -1.51 11.21
C GLY A 45 19.89 -0.51 10.07
N SER A 46 19.95 0.77 10.37
CA SER A 46 19.84 1.90 9.43
C SER A 46 21.04 2.04 8.48
N GLY A 47 21.69 0.95 8.08
CA GLY A 47 22.82 0.98 7.17
C GLY A 47 23.00 -0.30 6.38
N ILE A 48 23.76 -0.19 5.29
CA ILE A 48 23.92 -1.21 4.22
C ILE A 48 24.43 -2.56 4.73
N ALA A 49 25.14 -2.57 5.85
CA ALA A 49 25.51 -3.81 6.53
C ALA A 49 25.11 -3.78 8.00
N SER A 50 24.75 -4.94 8.54
CA SER A 50 24.51 -5.09 9.99
C SER A 50 25.82 -5.13 10.80
N ARG A 51 26.95 -5.43 10.14
CA ARG A 51 28.31 -5.53 10.71
C ARG A 51 29.37 -5.27 9.63
N GLY A 52 30.59 -4.89 10.03
CA GLY A 52 31.71 -4.67 9.11
C GLY A 52 31.89 -3.20 8.72
N ARG A 53 32.71 -2.94 7.68
CA ARG A 53 33.13 -1.59 7.27
C ARG A 53 31.95 -0.66 6.88
N PHE A 54 30.83 -1.23 6.47
CA PHE A 54 29.64 -0.50 6.03
C PHE A 54 28.48 -0.51 7.05
N ALA A 55 28.76 -0.85 8.31
CA ALA A 55 27.72 -0.86 9.34
C ALA A 55 27.26 0.56 9.71
N GLY A 56 25.97 0.85 9.51
CA GLY A 56 25.38 2.17 9.75
C GLY A 56 25.58 3.21 8.63
N ALA A 57 26.15 2.81 7.48
CA ALA A 57 26.31 3.70 6.33
C ALA A 57 25.01 3.79 5.51
N PRO A 58 24.52 5.00 5.15
CA PRO A 58 23.26 5.18 4.43
C PRO A 58 23.35 4.96 2.91
N ALA A 59 24.56 4.98 2.32
CA ALA A 59 24.82 4.72 0.89
C ALA A 59 26.25 4.16 0.69
N PRO A 60 26.52 3.33 -0.35
CA PRO A 60 27.89 2.92 -0.69
C PRO A 60 28.59 4.14 -1.30
N VAL A 61 29.72 4.55 -0.71
CA VAL A 61 30.53 5.63 -1.29
C VAL A 61 31.34 5.02 -2.44
N ASP A 62 31.19 5.54 -3.65
CA ASP A 62 32.01 5.14 -4.79
C ASP A 62 33.50 5.29 -4.46
N ALA A 63 34.26 4.27 -4.85
CA ALA A 63 35.67 4.13 -4.54
C ALA A 63 36.50 5.18 -5.28
N VAL A 64 36.73 6.34 -4.66
CA VAL A 64 37.93 7.14 -4.89
C VAL A 64 38.57 7.39 -3.54
N ALA A 65 39.79 6.85 -3.40
CA ALA A 65 40.61 6.99 -2.21
C ALA A 65 40.89 8.47 -1.92
N VAL A 66 40.41 8.98 -0.78
CA VAL A 66 41.02 10.11 -0.09
C VAL A 66 40.97 9.82 1.41
N ASP A 67 42.14 9.82 2.04
CA ASP A 67 42.31 9.67 3.48
C ASP A 67 41.49 10.75 4.22
N ALA A 68 40.48 10.33 4.98
CA ALA A 68 39.75 11.20 5.89
C ALA A 68 40.21 10.98 7.35
N PRO A 69 40.36 12.05 8.17
CA PRO A 69 40.97 11.95 9.48
C PRO A 69 40.06 11.27 10.51
N LYS A 70 40.66 10.52 11.44
CA LYS A 70 39.95 9.81 12.52
C LYS A 70 39.21 10.80 13.44
N PRO A 71 37.94 10.54 13.82
CA PRO A 71 37.24 11.35 14.81
C PRO A 71 37.81 11.11 16.22
N PRO A 72 37.88 12.14 17.08
CA PRO A 72 38.44 11.99 18.42
C PRO A 72 37.48 11.23 19.34
N LYS A 73 38.04 10.30 20.13
CA LYS A 73 37.32 9.55 21.17
C LYS A 73 36.86 10.50 22.27
N ARG A 74 35.55 10.78 22.33
CA ARG A 74 34.95 11.52 23.46
C ARG A 74 34.94 10.65 24.72
N LYS A 75 35.77 11.02 25.71
CA LYS A 75 35.66 10.53 27.09
C LYS A 75 34.46 11.20 27.77
N ARG A 76 33.67 10.38 28.44
CA ARG A 76 32.52 10.75 29.26
C ARG A 76 33.02 11.40 30.55
N THR A 77 32.73 12.68 30.78
CA THR A 77 32.83 13.30 32.10
C THR A 77 31.67 14.25 32.35
N THR A 78 31.22 14.21 33.60
CA THR A 78 30.05 14.81 34.26
C THR A 78 30.39 16.17 34.87
N SER A 79 29.51 17.17 34.75
CA SER A 79 29.12 18.12 35.84
C SER A 79 28.34 19.35 35.32
N VAL A 80 27.08 19.50 35.79
CA VAL A 80 26.41 20.61 36.55
C VAL A 80 26.77 22.10 36.24
N PRO A 81 25.81 23.06 36.34
CA PRO A 81 25.79 24.35 35.62
C PRO A 81 26.14 25.59 36.47
N ASP A 82 26.53 26.70 35.82
CA ASP A 82 26.26 28.09 36.26
C ASP A 82 26.67 29.13 35.17
N ARG A 83 25.74 29.97 34.66
CA ARG A 83 25.52 31.42 34.93
C ARG A 83 26.68 32.38 34.60
N THR A 84 26.55 33.18 33.52
CA THR A 84 26.23 34.64 33.49
C THR A 84 26.63 35.29 32.15
N ALA A 85 25.80 36.27 31.73
CA ALA A 85 26.01 37.45 30.85
C ALA A 85 26.99 37.34 29.65
N GLY A 86 26.65 37.71 28.41
CA GLY A 86 25.74 38.75 27.93
C GLY A 86 26.58 39.69 27.05
N GLU A 87 26.37 39.69 25.74
CA GLU A 87 26.58 40.85 24.86
C GLU A 87 26.12 40.53 23.42
N SER A 88 25.37 41.48 22.91
CA SER A 88 24.73 41.63 21.61
C SER A 88 25.72 42.01 20.53
N GLU A 89 25.56 41.48 19.32
CA GLU A 89 25.78 42.23 18.07
C GLU A 89 25.18 41.49 16.85
N SER A 90 24.31 42.21 16.14
CA SER A 90 23.78 41.88 14.81
C SER A 90 24.70 42.47 13.74
N PRO A 91 24.74 41.91 12.51
CA PRO A 91 23.92 42.55 11.48
C PRO A 91 23.28 41.56 10.48
N GLY A 92 22.15 42.00 9.92
CA GLY A 92 21.32 41.23 8.99
C GLY A 92 21.78 41.30 7.53
N VAL A 93 21.33 40.30 6.77
CA VAL A 93 21.10 40.38 5.32
C VAL A 93 19.87 39.53 5.00
N SER A 94 18.86 40.19 4.45
CA SER A 94 17.64 39.65 3.85
C SER A 94 17.92 39.20 2.41
N SER A 95 17.31 38.08 1.97
CA SER A 95 17.14 37.78 0.55
C SER A 95 15.83 37.01 0.34
N GLU A 96 14.96 37.66 -0.42
CA GLU A 96 13.61 37.29 -0.82
C GLU A 96 13.65 36.23 -1.93
N TYR A 97 12.69 35.30 -1.90
CA TYR A 97 12.34 34.44 -3.04
C TYR A 97 10.97 34.87 -3.56
N SER A 98 10.96 35.52 -4.73
CA SER A 98 9.76 35.86 -5.49
C SER A 98 9.42 34.76 -6.50
N SER A 99 8.15 34.39 -6.53
CA SER A 99 7.48 33.64 -7.60
C SER A 99 7.52 34.38 -8.94
N PRO A 100 7.26 33.68 -10.05
CA PRO A 100 6.58 34.32 -11.17
C PRO A 100 5.38 33.49 -11.67
N SER A 101 4.25 34.17 -11.81
CA SER A 101 3.19 33.82 -12.76
C SER A 101 2.85 35.04 -13.59
N SER A 102 2.77 34.86 -14.90
CA SER A 102 1.74 35.37 -15.82
C SER A 102 2.32 35.64 -17.21
N PHE A 103 1.69 35.09 -18.25
CA PHE A 103 1.43 35.79 -19.52
C PHE A 103 0.21 35.16 -20.20
N LEU A 104 -0.83 35.97 -20.37
CA LEU A 104 -1.97 35.77 -21.28
C LEU A 104 -1.60 36.24 -22.70
N PRO A 105 -2.40 35.85 -23.71
CA PRO A 105 -3.02 36.91 -24.51
C PRO A 105 -4.51 36.67 -24.88
N THR A 106 -5.30 37.73 -24.70
CA THR A 106 -6.56 38.10 -25.36
C THR A 106 -6.23 38.65 -26.78
N SER A 107 -7.06 38.73 -27.83
CA SER A 107 -8.51 38.56 -28.07
C SER A 107 -8.75 38.62 -29.61
N ARG A 108 -9.94 38.15 -30.03
CA ARG A 108 -10.89 38.81 -30.98
C ARG A 108 -11.15 38.16 -32.37
N ASN A 109 -12.29 37.46 -32.42
CA ASN A 109 -13.43 37.45 -33.35
C ASN A 109 -13.24 37.55 -34.88
N HIS A 110 -13.88 36.60 -35.59
CA HIS A 110 -14.86 36.92 -36.64
C HIS A 110 -15.99 35.89 -36.69
N ASP A 111 -17.22 36.41 -36.83
CA ASP A 111 -18.50 35.74 -36.94
C ASP A 111 -18.68 34.94 -38.25
N ILE A 112 -19.61 33.97 -38.26
CA ILE A 112 -20.85 33.95 -39.08
C ILE A 112 -21.60 32.60 -38.94
N SER A 113 -22.89 32.71 -38.62
CA SER A 113 -23.94 31.69 -38.58
C SER A 113 -24.25 31.02 -39.93
N THR A 114 -24.76 29.78 -39.94
CA THR A 114 -26.10 29.41 -40.51
C THR A 114 -26.41 27.90 -40.46
N SER A 115 -27.56 27.59 -39.83
CA SER A 115 -28.67 26.68 -40.24
C SER A 115 -28.47 25.56 -41.29
N ALA A 116 -28.81 24.34 -40.86
CA ALA A 116 -29.66 23.30 -41.47
C ALA A 116 -29.80 23.17 -43.01
N ALA A 117 -29.58 21.95 -43.53
CA ALA A 117 -30.56 21.16 -44.31
C ALA A 117 -29.99 19.78 -44.69
N ALA A 118 -30.88 18.78 -44.71
CA ALA A 118 -30.66 17.41 -45.11
C ALA A 118 -30.37 17.28 -46.62
N HIS A 119 -29.64 16.23 -47.03
CA HIS A 119 -29.98 15.44 -48.21
C HIS A 119 -29.33 14.04 -48.19
N HIS A 120 -30.14 13.08 -48.63
CA HIS A 120 -29.89 11.66 -48.76
C HIS A 120 -28.74 11.30 -49.72
N GLY A 121 -28.06 10.20 -49.41
CA GLY A 121 -27.18 9.48 -50.33
C GLY A 121 -26.92 8.07 -49.84
N SER A 122 -27.71 7.11 -50.33
CA SER A 122 -27.58 5.67 -50.11
C SER A 122 -26.31 5.13 -50.79
N SER A 123 -25.48 4.37 -50.07
CA SER A 123 -24.63 3.35 -50.69
C SER A 123 -24.34 2.23 -49.70
N THR A 124 -24.94 1.07 -49.98
CA THR A 124 -24.78 -0.22 -49.32
C THR A 124 -23.43 -0.84 -49.68
N ALA A 125 -22.62 -1.18 -48.68
CA ALA A 125 -21.56 -2.17 -48.81
C ALA A 125 -21.44 -2.95 -47.49
N ASP A 126 -21.79 -4.24 -47.54
CA ASP A 126 -21.62 -5.22 -46.47
C ASP A 126 -20.18 -5.29 -45.95
N PRO A 127 -19.95 -5.37 -44.63
CA PRO A 127 -18.67 -5.79 -44.08
C PRO A 127 -18.60 -7.32 -44.03
N ARG A 128 -17.62 -7.90 -44.75
CA ARG A 128 -17.23 -9.30 -44.63
C ARG A 128 -16.70 -9.59 -43.21
N PRO A 129 -17.02 -10.76 -42.62
CA PRO A 129 -16.56 -11.14 -41.29
C PRO A 129 -15.06 -11.46 -41.27
N MET A 130 -14.34 -10.92 -40.27
CA MET A 130 -12.95 -11.28 -39.99
C MET A 130 -12.87 -12.68 -39.35
N ASP A 131 -12.00 -13.51 -39.91
CA ASP A 131 -11.62 -14.84 -39.44
C ASP A 131 -10.68 -14.74 -38.22
N PRO A 132 -11.07 -15.23 -37.03
CA PRO A 132 -10.27 -15.14 -35.81
C PRO A 132 -9.32 -16.34 -35.68
N THR A 133 -8.42 -16.54 -36.65
CA THR A 133 -7.43 -17.62 -36.54
C THR A 133 -6.10 -17.29 -37.23
N ARG A 134 -5.33 -16.37 -36.64
CA ARG A 134 -3.87 -16.28 -36.87
C ARG A 134 -3.11 -15.99 -35.57
N LEU A 135 -3.08 -17.00 -34.70
CA LEU A 135 -2.04 -17.11 -33.68
C LEU A 135 -0.71 -17.35 -34.40
N ARG A 136 0.21 -16.39 -34.30
CA ARG A 136 1.63 -16.58 -34.64
C ARG A 136 2.21 -17.57 -33.61
N PRO A 137 2.86 -18.68 -33.99
CA PRO A 137 3.58 -19.51 -33.04
C PRO A 137 4.80 -18.72 -32.54
N GLU A 138 4.92 -18.54 -31.23
CA GLU A 138 6.20 -18.15 -30.61
C GLU A 138 7.27 -19.23 -30.88
N PRO A 139 8.55 -18.86 -31.01
CA PRO A 139 9.62 -19.83 -31.18
C PRO A 139 9.81 -20.64 -29.90
N GLU A 140 9.50 -21.93 -29.95
CA GLU A 140 9.79 -22.90 -28.89
C GLU A 140 11.30 -22.93 -28.58
N LEU A 141 11.66 -22.58 -27.34
CA LEU A 141 13.00 -22.84 -26.81
C LEU A 141 13.21 -24.35 -26.59
N PRO A 142 14.46 -24.86 -26.75
CA PRO A 142 14.76 -26.29 -26.70
C PRO A 142 14.40 -26.93 -25.35
N PRO A 143 14.00 -28.22 -25.34
CA PRO A 143 13.54 -28.91 -24.14
C PRO A 143 14.72 -29.33 -23.27
N SER A 144 15.27 -28.38 -22.52
CA SER A 144 16.23 -28.62 -21.44
C SER A 144 16.22 -27.44 -20.46
N GLN A 145 15.04 -27.19 -19.86
CA GLN A 145 14.79 -26.49 -18.57
C GLN A 145 13.32 -26.05 -18.46
N THR A 146 12.38 -27.00 -18.53
CA THR A 146 11.04 -26.78 -17.98
C THR A 146 11.11 -26.93 -16.46
N LEU A 147 11.40 -25.83 -15.77
CA LEU A 147 11.33 -25.75 -14.31
C LEU A 147 9.86 -25.76 -13.88
N SER A 148 9.37 -26.91 -13.43
CA SER A 148 8.05 -27.09 -12.84
C SER A 148 7.91 -26.26 -11.55
N PRO A 149 6.71 -25.76 -11.21
CA PRO A 149 6.48 -25.18 -9.90
C PRO A 149 6.55 -26.31 -8.86
N GLY A 150 7.42 -26.13 -7.87
CA GLY A 150 7.65 -27.11 -6.83
C GLY A 150 8.63 -28.22 -7.22
N ARG A 151 9.77 -28.28 -6.54
CA ARG A 151 10.81 -29.30 -6.81
C ARG A 151 10.42 -30.66 -6.24
N THR A 152 9.46 -30.69 -5.34
CA THR A 152 8.97 -31.88 -4.64
C THR A 152 7.46 -32.05 -4.85
N GLU A 153 6.96 -33.27 -4.64
CA GLU A 153 5.52 -33.55 -4.65
C GLU A 153 4.76 -32.70 -3.60
N GLN A 154 5.41 -32.44 -2.47
CA GLN A 154 4.88 -31.57 -1.43
C GLN A 154 4.70 -30.12 -1.91
N ASP A 155 5.70 -29.57 -2.60
CA ASP A 155 5.62 -28.22 -3.16
C ASP A 155 4.46 -28.13 -4.18
N ARG A 156 4.33 -29.13 -5.06
CA ARG A 156 3.25 -29.18 -6.06
C ARG A 156 1.88 -29.18 -5.41
N ARG A 157 1.67 -30.06 -4.44
CA ARG A 157 0.41 -30.16 -3.70
C ARG A 157 0.05 -28.85 -3.00
N LEU A 158 0.99 -28.24 -2.28
CA LEU A 158 0.73 -26.98 -1.57
C LEU A 158 0.46 -25.83 -2.54
N PHE A 159 1.10 -25.84 -3.72
CA PHE A 159 0.86 -24.84 -4.74
C PHE A 159 -0.52 -25.00 -5.42
N GLU A 160 -0.98 -26.24 -5.60
CA GLU A 160 -2.35 -26.54 -6.03
C GLU A 160 -3.37 -26.04 -4.98
N GLU A 161 -3.16 -26.36 -3.69
CA GLU A 161 -4.00 -25.86 -2.58
C GLU A 161 -4.03 -24.31 -2.53
N PHE A 162 -2.88 -23.65 -2.74
CA PHE A 162 -2.79 -22.19 -2.85
C PHE A 162 -3.66 -21.64 -4.00
N ASN A 163 -3.58 -22.25 -5.19
CA ASN A 163 -4.31 -21.82 -6.38
C ASN A 163 -5.83 -22.01 -6.28
N GLU A 164 -6.29 -22.96 -5.47
CA GLU A 164 -7.71 -23.24 -5.27
C GLU A 164 -8.33 -22.37 -4.17
N THR A 165 -7.50 -21.88 -3.23
CA THR A 165 -8.00 -21.21 -2.03
C THR A 165 -7.40 -19.83 -1.83
N THR A 166 -6.09 -19.77 -1.54
CA THR A 166 -5.43 -18.55 -1.05
C THR A 166 -5.27 -17.49 -2.13
N VAL A 167 -5.14 -17.87 -3.40
CA VAL A 167 -4.97 -16.89 -4.48
C VAL A 167 -6.13 -15.89 -4.54
N PHE A 168 -7.35 -16.36 -4.30
CA PHE A 168 -8.56 -15.55 -4.28
C PHE A 168 -8.67 -14.62 -3.07
N LEU A 169 -7.71 -14.69 -2.15
CA LEU A 169 -7.51 -13.78 -1.01
C LEU A 169 -6.45 -12.72 -1.33
N LEU A 170 -6.05 -12.56 -2.58
CA LEU A 170 -4.99 -11.59 -2.92
C LEU A 170 -5.50 -10.47 -3.80
N TYR A 171 -6.76 -10.55 -4.23
CA TYR A 171 -7.36 -9.60 -5.16
C TYR A 171 -8.89 -9.58 -5.05
N SER A 172 -9.49 -8.53 -5.63
CA SER A 172 -10.91 -8.20 -5.52
C SER A 172 -11.61 -8.06 -6.88
N GLY A 173 -10.99 -8.59 -7.93
CA GLY A 173 -11.53 -8.68 -9.28
C GLY A 173 -12.50 -9.86 -9.45
N ARG A 174 -12.17 -10.77 -10.37
CA ARG A 174 -13.01 -11.93 -10.70
C ARG A 174 -12.21 -13.22 -10.63
N ARG A 175 -12.83 -14.32 -10.22
CA ARG A 175 -12.16 -15.63 -10.14
C ARG A 175 -11.61 -16.16 -11.47
N ASP A 176 -12.21 -15.73 -12.59
CA ASP A 176 -11.85 -16.11 -13.95
C ASP A 176 -10.87 -15.12 -14.60
N ASP A 177 -10.30 -14.17 -13.85
CA ASP A 177 -9.30 -13.27 -14.38
C ASP A 177 -7.93 -13.95 -14.60
N GLY A 178 -7.13 -13.36 -15.50
CA GLY A 178 -5.81 -13.87 -15.87
C GLY A 178 -4.75 -13.76 -14.76
N PHE A 179 -5.08 -13.15 -13.60
CA PHE A 179 -4.12 -12.91 -12.53
C PHE A 179 -3.54 -14.21 -11.96
N ARG A 180 -4.41 -15.19 -11.71
CA ARG A 180 -4.00 -16.51 -11.20
C ARG A 180 -3.02 -17.20 -12.16
N ASP A 181 -3.29 -17.12 -13.45
CA ASP A 181 -2.47 -17.78 -14.46
C ASP A 181 -1.13 -17.06 -14.68
N GLU A 182 -1.11 -15.73 -14.56
CA GLU A 182 0.13 -14.93 -14.51
C GLU A 182 0.97 -15.31 -13.27
N LEU A 183 0.37 -15.29 -12.08
CA LEU A 183 1.06 -15.62 -10.84
C LEU A 183 1.63 -17.04 -10.87
N ARG A 184 0.90 -17.99 -11.46
CA ARG A 184 1.39 -19.35 -11.72
C ARG A 184 2.62 -19.35 -12.61
N ARG A 185 2.58 -18.66 -13.75
CA ARG A 185 3.72 -18.58 -14.69
C ARG A 185 4.96 -17.95 -14.03
N LEU A 186 4.77 -16.89 -13.23
CA LEU A 186 5.86 -16.26 -12.50
C LEU A 186 6.45 -17.18 -11.41
N ALA A 187 5.60 -17.88 -10.66
CA ALA A 187 6.05 -18.81 -9.62
C ALA A 187 6.86 -19.99 -10.19
N GLN A 188 6.55 -20.44 -11.41
CA GLN A 188 7.33 -21.46 -12.11
C GLN A 188 8.75 -20.99 -12.45
N ARG A 189 8.91 -19.69 -12.72
CA ARG A 189 10.20 -19.08 -13.13
C ARG A 189 10.99 -18.51 -11.95
N SER A 190 10.37 -18.33 -10.78
CA SER A 190 10.98 -17.72 -9.60
C SER A 190 10.82 -18.59 -8.36
N GLU A 191 11.92 -19.25 -7.96
CA GLU A 191 11.96 -20.12 -6.79
C GLU A 191 11.74 -19.34 -5.48
N ALA A 192 12.19 -18.08 -5.43
CA ALA A 192 11.92 -17.18 -4.32
C ALA A 192 10.42 -16.90 -4.20
N LEU A 193 9.76 -16.54 -5.31
CA LEU A 193 8.32 -16.29 -5.35
C LEU A 193 7.54 -17.54 -4.95
N CYS A 194 7.83 -18.70 -5.56
CA CYS A 194 7.17 -19.95 -5.21
C CYS A 194 7.26 -20.25 -3.71
N SER A 195 8.47 -20.16 -3.12
CA SER A 195 8.66 -20.39 -1.69
C SER A 195 7.83 -19.43 -0.82
N ILE A 196 7.78 -18.14 -1.18
CA ILE A 196 7.00 -17.14 -0.44
C ILE A 196 5.48 -17.36 -0.61
N LEU A 197 5.00 -17.77 -1.79
CA LEU A 197 3.59 -18.11 -1.99
C LEU A 197 3.17 -19.31 -1.13
N LEU A 198 4.02 -20.35 -1.05
CA LEU A 198 3.79 -21.49 -0.17
C LEU A 198 3.78 -21.08 1.31
N ALA A 199 4.73 -20.25 1.74
CA ALA A 199 4.73 -19.70 3.10
C ALA A 199 3.45 -18.87 3.37
N THR A 200 3.00 -18.08 2.39
CA THR A 200 1.76 -17.29 2.47
C THR A 200 0.55 -18.19 2.65
N HIS A 201 0.44 -19.24 1.84
CA HIS A 201 -0.61 -20.25 1.97
C HIS A 201 -0.63 -20.87 3.36
N LEU A 202 0.51 -21.38 3.83
CA LEU A 202 0.63 -22.06 5.12
C LEU A 202 0.28 -21.14 6.31
N TYR A 203 0.64 -19.86 6.22
CA TYR A 203 0.28 -18.88 7.24
C TYR A 203 -1.23 -18.59 7.22
N VAL A 204 -1.79 -18.24 6.05
CA VAL A 204 -3.20 -17.84 5.94
C VAL A 204 -4.15 -18.99 6.27
N SER A 205 -3.77 -20.23 5.95
CA SER A 205 -4.52 -21.44 6.29
C SER A 205 -4.55 -21.72 7.81
N SER A 206 -3.59 -21.23 8.59
CA SER A 206 -3.55 -21.41 10.06
C SER A 206 -2.87 -20.25 10.79
N PRO A 207 -3.44 -19.02 10.79
CA PRO A 207 -2.71 -17.82 11.24
C PRO A 207 -2.34 -17.83 12.73
N ALA A 208 -3.20 -18.42 13.57
CA ALA A 208 -2.98 -18.51 15.01
C ALA A 208 -1.88 -19.51 15.39
N SER A 209 -1.62 -20.51 14.54
CA SER A 209 -0.59 -21.53 14.78
C SER A 209 -0.09 -22.10 13.45
N PRO A 210 0.75 -21.36 12.71
CA PRO A 210 1.28 -21.82 11.43
C PRO A 210 2.10 -23.12 11.62
N PRO A 211 2.03 -24.07 10.66
CA PRO A 211 2.80 -25.30 10.75
C PRO A 211 4.31 -25.03 10.67
N PRO A 212 5.20 -25.89 11.22
CA PRO A 212 6.65 -25.68 11.15
C PRO A 212 7.20 -25.47 9.73
N LEU A 213 6.52 -26.06 8.75
CA LEU A 213 6.81 -25.93 7.33
C LEU A 213 6.71 -24.48 6.81
N PHE A 214 5.85 -23.65 7.43
CA PHE A 214 5.76 -22.22 7.14
C PHE A 214 7.13 -21.55 7.29
N GLU A 215 7.81 -21.79 8.41
CA GLU A 215 9.13 -21.19 8.70
C GLU A 215 10.20 -21.66 7.71
N GLU A 216 10.13 -22.93 7.28
CA GLU A 216 11.06 -23.49 6.30
C GLU A 216 10.95 -22.75 4.95
N TYR A 217 9.74 -22.64 4.40
CA TYR A 217 9.52 -21.94 3.14
C TYR A 217 9.77 -20.43 3.26
N TYR A 218 9.40 -19.81 4.38
CA TYR A 218 9.64 -18.38 4.60
C TYR A 218 11.15 -18.06 4.63
N VAL A 219 11.94 -18.82 5.40
CA VAL A 219 13.40 -18.64 5.47
C VAL A 219 14.05 -18.95 4.12
N ARG A 220 13.60 -20.00 3.42
CA ARG A 220 14.08 -20.33 2.07
C ARG A 220 13.81 -19.19 1.09
N GLY A 221 12.56 -18.72 1.02
CA GLY A 221 12.14 -17.64 0.14
C GLY A 221 12.90 -16.34 0.40
N LEU A 222 13.04 -15.94 1.66
CA LEU A 222 13.84 -14.75 2.03
C LEU A 222 15.32 -14.89 1.66
N SER A 223 15.91 -16.07 1.83
CA SER A 223 17.31 -16.30 1.50
C SER A 223 17.55 -16.24 0.00
N LEU A 224 16.64 -16.83 -0.80
CA LEU A 224 16.69 -16.77 -2.26
C LEU A 224 16.49 -15.34 -2.76
N PHE A 225 15.49 -14.63 -2.24
CA PHE A 225 15.21 -13.23 -2.58
C PHE A 225 16.43 -12.34 -2.32
N ARG A 226 17.04 -12.44 -1.13
CA ARG A 226 18.26 -11.67 -0.79
C ARG A 226 19.42 -11.97 -1.72
N LYS A 227 19.67 -13.26 -1.99
CA LYS A 227 20.75 -13.67 -2.90
C LYS A 227 20.55 -13.09 -4.30
N GLN A 228 19.30 -13.06 -4.80
CA GLN A 228 18.96 -12.49 -6.10
C GLN A 228 19.12 -10.96 -6.12
N LEU A 229 18.80 -10.27 -5.03
CA LEU A 229 19.06 -8.84 -4.89
C LEU A 229 20.56 -8.51 -4.84
N GLU A 230 21.36 -9.30 -4.13
CA GLU A 230 22.82 -9.12 -4.04
C GLU A 230 23.52 -9.33 -5.38
N SER A 231 22.99 -10.22 -6.23
CA SER A 231 23.51 -10.49 -7.57
C SER A 231 22.86 -9.65 -8.68
N SER A 232 22.01 -8.67 -8.32
CA SER A 232 21.32 -7.85 -9.32
C SER A 232 22.31 -6.95 -10.05
N ASP A 233 22.21 -6.96 -11.38
CA ASP A 233 22.93 -6.06 -12.30
C ASP A 233 22.10 -4.81 -12.65
N GLY A 234 20.98 -4.59 -11.95
CA GLY A 234 20.04 -3.51 -12.23
C GLY A 234 18.98 -3.85 -13.29
N THR A 235 19.02 -5.04 -13.89
CA THR A 235 17.96 -5.49 -14.80
C THR A 235 16.65 -5.76 -14.07
N VAL A 236 15.53 -5.50 -14.75
CA VAL A 236 14.20 -5.75 -14.21
C VAL A 236 13.96 -7.26 -14.15
N ASN A 237 13.74 -7.77 -12.94
CA ASN A 237 13.35 -9.16 -12.72
C ASN A 237 11.99 -9.20 -12.05
N VAL A 238 10.94 -9.35 -12.87
CA VAL A 238 9.54 -9.36 -12.43
C VAL A 238 9.26 -10.47 -11.41
N GLY A 239 9.92 -11.62 -11.52
CA GLY A 239 9.80 -12.71 -10.55
C GLY A 239 10.36 -12.37 -9.16
N VAL A 240 11.42 -11.57 -9.10
CA VAL A 240 11.99 -11.05 -7.85
C VAL A 240 11.14 -9.90 -7.31
N MET A 241 10.61 -9.02 -8.17
CA MET A 241 9.67 -7.97 -7.78
C MET A 241 8.45 -8.56 -7.07
N HIS A 242 7.84 -9.59 -7.67
CA HIS A 242 6.72 -10.31 -7.06
C HIS A 242 7.11 -11.00 -5.77
N ALA A 243 8.29 -11.63 -5.69
CA ALA A 243 8.74 -12.21 -4.42
C ALA A 243 8.81 -11.15 -3.31
N GLY A 244 9.32 -9.95 -3.61
CA GLY A 244 9.33 -8.82 -2.69
C GLY A 244 7.93 -8.31 -2.30
N LEU A 245 7.03 -8.18 -3.28
CA LEU A 245 5.62 -7.84 -3.04
C LEU A 245 4.94 -8.84 -2.11
N PHE A 246 5.14 -10.14 -2.36
CA PHE A 246 4.54 -11.19 -1.54
C PHE A 246 5.20 -11.33 -0.15
N ILE A 247 6.47 -10.95 0.01
CA ILE A 247 7.07 -10.77 1.35
C ILE A 247 6.33 -9.64 2.10
N CYS A 248 6.02 -8.53 1.41
CA CYS A 248 5.22 -7.45 1.99
C CYS A 248 3.82 -7.95 2.36
N THR A 249 3.14 -8.68 1.47
CA THR A 249 1.79 -9.24 1.70
C THR A 249 1.76 -10.24 2.86
N LEU A 250 2.75 -11.13 2.97
CA LEU A 250 2.84 -12.06 4.10
C LEU A 250 3.03 -11.31 5.43
N ASN A 251 3.96 -10.35 5.47
CA ASN A 251 4.18 -9.54 6.67
C ASN A 251 2.95 -8.68 7.02
N LEU A 252 2.22 -8.20 6.00
CA LEU A 252 0.92 -7.54 6.15
C LEU A 252 -0.07 -8.47 6.85
N PHE A 253 -0.25 -9.72 6.41
CA PHE A 253 -1.15 -10.66 7.10
C PHE A 253 -0.71 -10.99 8.54
N GLN A 254 0.58 -10.81 8.84
CA GLN A 254 1.16 -10.93 10.17
C GLN A 254 1.08 -9.64 11.01
N SER A 255 0.60 -8.54 10.43
CA SER A 255 0.70 -7.19 11.01
C SER A 255 2.12 -6.78 11.40
N ALA A 256 3.13 -7.43 10.81
CA ALA A 256 4.52 -7.10 11.02
C ALA A 256 4.91 -5.87 10.19
N PRO A 257 5.86 -5.03 10.65
CA PRO A 257 6.36 -3.93 9.84
C PRO A 257 6.88 -4.42 8.48
N TRP A 258 6.36 -3.85 7.40
CA TRP A 258 6.64 -4.31 6.03
C TRP A 258 6.91 -3.18 5.04
N SER A 259 6.50 -1.95 5.34
CA SER A 259 6.72 -0.77 4.50
C SER A 259 8.20 -0.52 4.15
N ILE A 260 9.12 -0.94 5.03
CA ILE A 260 10.57 -0.94 4.76
C ILE A 260 10.98 -1.82 3.57
N HIS A 261 10.28 -2.93 3.32
CA HIS A 261 10.57 -3.78 2.17
C HIS A 261 10.18 -3.10 0.87
N LEU A 262 9.09 -2.34 0.88
CA LEU A 262 8.66 -1.55 -0.27
C LEU A 262 9.67 -0.42 -0.58
N GLU A 263 10.14 0.29 0.44
CA GLU A 263 11.20 1.30 0.30
C GLU A 263 12.48 0.69 -0.29
N LEU A 264 12.94 -0.45 0.23
CA LEU A 264 14.11 -1.15 -0.31
C LEU A 264 13.93 -1.53 -1.79
N MET A 265 12.76 -2.05 -2.16
CA MET A 265 12.45 -2.34 -3.55
C MET A 265 12.52 -1.09 -4.42
N THR A 266 12.07 0.07 -3.94
CA THR A 266 12.21 1.32 -4.71
C THR A 266 13.67 1.71 -4.92
N THR A 267 14.56 1.44 -3.96
CA THR A 267 16.00 1.65 -4.14
C THR A 267 16.58 0.70 -5.19
N VAL A 268 16.29 -0.60 -5.08
CA VAL A 268 16.80 -1.65 -5.98
C VAL A 268 16.41 -1.37 -7.43
N TYR A 269 15.15 -1.00 -7.66
CA TYR A 269 14.61 -0.83 -9.00
C TYR A 269 14.72 0.62 -9.51
N GLY A 270 15.47 1.49 -8.83
CA GLY A 270 15.68 2.87 -9.25
C GLY A 270 14.40 3.73 -9.26
N LEU A 271 13.41 3.37 -8.43
CA LEU A 271 12.11 4.04 -8.34
C LEU A 271 12.11 5.19 -7.32
N GLY A 272 13.28 5.67 -6.88
CA GLY A 272 13.38 6.78 -5.93
C GLY A 272 13.17 8.17 -6.56
N GLY A 273 13.39 8.29 -7.87
CA GLY A 273 13.34 9.56 -8.60
C GLY A 273 12.13 9.71 -9.52
N ALA A 274 12.31 10.51 -10.58
CA ALA A 274 11.37 10.58 -11.70
C ALA A 274 11.35 9.24 -12.44
N LEU A 275 10.16 8.74 -12.76
CA LEU A 275 9.99 7.42 -13.40
C LEU A 275 10.01 7.47 -14.93
N HIS A 276 10.02 8.67 -15.52
CA HIS A 276 10.12 8.83 -16.97
C HIS A 276 11.48 8.29 -17.47
N GLY A 277 11.46 7.32 -18.38
CA GLY A 277 12.66 6.62 -18.86
C GLY A 277 13.21 5.56 -17.89
N SER A 278 12.45 5.19 -16.85
CA SER A 278 12.83 4.08 -15.97
C SER A 278 12.65 2.73 -16.69
N PRO A 279 13.63 1.81 -16.64
CA PRO A 279 13.52 0.48 -17.25
C PRO A 279 12.27 -0.29 -16.79
N VAL A 280 11.85 -0.09 -15.53
CA VAL A 280 10.68 -0.75 -14.94
C VAL A 280 9.38 -0.29 -15.58
N LEU A 281 9.31 0.99 -15.98
CA LEU A 281 8.10 1.55 -16.59
C LEU A 281 8.00 1.16 -18.08
N GLU A 282 9.15 0.96 -18.72
CA GLU A 282 9.25 0.53 -20.12
C GLU A 282 8.98 -0.97 -20.31
N ASP A 283 9.26 -1.79 -19.28
CA ASP A 283 9.01 -3.23 -19.26
C ASP A 283 7.49 -3.53 -19.10
N PRO A 284 6.82 -4.10 -20.12
CA PRO A 284 5.40 -4.46 -20.03
C PRO A 284 5.11 -5.50 -18.93
N ASP A 285 6.04 -6.40 -18.64
CA ASP A 285 5.83 -7.47 -17.65
C ASP A 285 5.92 -6.91 -16.21
N ALA A 286 6.53 -5.73 -16.03
CA ALA A 286 6.69 -5.08 -14.74
C ALA A 286 5.49 -4.18 -14.36
N GLN A 287 4.59 -3.88 -15.30
CA GLN A 287 3.45 -2.98 -15.09
C GLN A 287 2.60 -3.38 -13.88
N LEU A 288 2.18 -4.65 -13.82
CA LEU A 288 1.36 -5.15 -12.72
C LEU A 288 2.09 -5.03 -11.38
N SER A 289 3.39 -5.38 -11.35
CA SER A 289 4.21 -5.25 -10.14
C SER A 289 4.24 -3.81 -9.65
N LEU A 290 4.42 -2.85 -10.55
CA LEU A 290 4.50 -1.44 -10.21
C LEU A 290 3.16 -0.87 -9.74
N GLU A 291 2.05 -1.28 -10.35
CA GLU A 291 0.71 -0.89 -9.87
C GLU A 291 0.43 -1.44 -8.47
N ILE A 292 0.79 -2.70 -8.18
CA ILE A 292 0.66 -3.27 -6.84
C ILE A 292 1.56 -2.52 -5.84
N MET A 293 2.81 -2.25 -6.19
CA MET A 293 3.69 -1.43 -5.34
C MET A 293 3.06 -0.06 -5.04
N ALA A 294 2.46 0.58 -6.04
CA ALA A 294 1.81 1.87 -5.90
C ALA A 294 0.54 1.82 -5.05
N LEU A 295 -0.24 0.74 -5.15
CA LEU A 295 -1.39 0.47 -4.29
C LEU A 295 -0.95 0.25 -2.83
N MET A 296 0.10 -0.54 -2.61
CA MET A 296 0.69 -0.78 -1.28
C MET A 296 1.30 0.49 -0.67
N ASP A 297 1.68 1.47 -1.49
CA ASP A 297 2.18 2.78 -1.06
C ASP A 297 1.09 3.85 -0.91
N MET A 298 -0.15 3.53 -1.29
CA MET A 298 -1.25 4.50 -1.34
C MET A 298 -1.49 5.15 0.03
N PRO A 299 -1.65 6.48 0.11
CA PRO A 299 -1.98 7.15 1.36
C PRO A 299 -3.27 6.59 1.98
N THR A 300 -3.30 6.49 3.31
CA THR A 300 -4.44 5.98 4.12
C THR A 300 -4.78 4.49 3.98
N PHE A 301 -4.31 3.81 2.93
CA PHE A 301 -4.51 2.38 2.71
C PHE A 301 -3.70 1.51 3.67
N VAL A 302 -2.58 2.06 4.18
CA VAL A 302 -1.77 1.45 5.24
C VAL A 302 -1.72 2.38 6.43
N ARG A 303 -1.94 1.82 7.63
CA ARG A 303 -1.89 2.55 8.90
C ARG A 303 -0.69 2.13 9.73
N GLY A 304 -0.09 3.10 10.41
CA GLY A 304 1.05 2.85 11.30
C GLY A 304 2.39 2.59 10.60
N ARG A 305 2.52 2.97 9.32
CA ARG A 305 3.76 2.78 8.54
C ARG A 305 5.00 3.29 9.30
N SER A 306 6.08 2.52 9.20
CA SER A 306 7.42 2.87 9.70
C SER A 306 8.14 3.83 8.74
N THR A 307 7.80 3.77 7.46
CA THR A 307 8.34 4.64 6.41
C THR A 307 7.33 5.71 5.98
N LEU A 308 7.83 6.76 5.32
CA LEU A 308 6.97 7.72 4.64
C LEU A 308 6.32 7.10 3.41
N THR A 309 5.18 7.65 2.96
CA THR A 309 4.61 7.34 1.65
C THR A 309 5.58 7.81 0.57
N LEU A 310 5.84 6.95 -0.40
CA LEU A 310 6.79 7.19 -1.47
C LEU A 310 6.14 7.93 -2.66
N GLY A 311 4.82 8.02 -2.70
CA GLY A 311 4.07 8.66 -3.80
C GLY A 311 4.25 7.93 -5.13
N ILE A 312 4.38 6.60 -5.11
CA ILE A 312 4.63 5.81 -6.33
C ILE A 312 3.51 6.02 -7.36
N TRP A 313 2.24 5.99 -6.93
CA TRP A 313 1.08 6.15 -7.82
C TRP A 313 1.11 7.46 -8.60
N SER A 314 1.29 8.59 -7.90
CA SER A 314 1.32 9.92 -8.52
C SER A 314 2.50 10.06 -9.48
N ARG A 315 3.66 9.45 -9.17
CA ARG A 315 4.84 9.47 -10.05
C ARG A 315 4.66 8.61 -11.30
N VAL A 316 3.99 7.46 -11.19
CA VAL A 316 3.58 6.66 -12.36
C VAL A 316 2.65 7.46 -13.26
N ARG A 317 1.66 8.15 -12.67
CA ARG A 317 0.75 9.02 -13.44
C ARG A 317 1.43 10.18 -14.12
N GLN A 318 2.39 10.81 -13.45
CA GLN A 318 3.20 11.88 -14.04
C GLN A 318 4.00 11.37 -15.24
N ALA A 319 4.66 10.22 -15.12
CA ALA A 319 5.44 9.64 -16.22
C ALA A 319 4.56 9.26 -17.41
N GLN A 320 3.36 8.70 -17.17
CA GLN A 320 2.37 8.42 -18.21
C GLN A 320 1.92 9.68 -18.94
N GLN A 321 1.69 10.78 -18.22
CA GLN A 321 1.29 12.05 -18.83
C GLN A 321 2.38 12.58 -19.78
N LEU A 322 3.64 12.55 -19.35
CA LEU A 322 4.78 12.98 -20.17
C LEU A 322 4.89 12.18 -21.47
N TRP A 323 4.62 10.87 -21.46
CA TRP A 323 4.63 10.05 -22.67
C TRP A 323 3.54 10.41 -23.66
N ARG A 324 2.33 10.74 -23.16
CA ARG A 324 1.23 11.19 -24.01
C ARG A 324 1.56 12.52 -24.66
N ASP A 325 2.08 13.45 -23.88
CA ASP A 325 2.46 14.78 -24.37
C ASP A 325 3.60 14.68 -25.39
N ALA A 326 4.52 13.71 -25.21
CA ALA A 326 5.61 13.42 -26.14
C ALA A 326 5.22 12.55 -27.35
N GLY A 327 3.96 12.11 -27.48
CA GLY A 327 3.51 11.21 -28.54
C GLY A 327 4.27 9.87 -28.60
N SER A 328 4.88 9.46 -27.47
CA SER A 328 5.79 8.32 -27.42
C SER A 328 5.03 7.00 -27.23
N PRO A 329 5.47 5.89 -27.86
CA PRO A 329 4.77 4.61 -27.87
C PRO A 329 5.01 3.73 -26.62
N PRO A 330 4.84 4.27 -25.40
CA PRO A 330 4.20 3.49 -24.32
C PRO A 330 2.78 3.96 -23.98
N ALA A 331 2.32 5.09 -24.53
CA ALA A 331 1.06 5.74 -24.16
C ALA A 331 -0.21 4.90 -24.40
N GLU A 332 -0.19 3.99 -25.38
CA GLU A 332 -1.33 3.10 -25.69
C GLU A 332 -1.39 1.87 -24.78
N ARG A 333 -0.27 1.52 -24.11
CA ARG A 333 -0.16 0.31 -23.28
C ARG A 333 -0.66 0.54 -21.85
N TRP A 334 -0.42 1.71 -21.29
CA TRP A 334 -0.87 2.09 -19.95
C TRP A 334 -2.21 2.82 -20.02
N THR A 335 -3.30 2.09 -19.81
CA THR A 335 -4.63 2.70 -19.72
C THR A 335 -4.74 3.56 -18.45
N ARG A 336 -5.01 4.86 -18.60
CA ARG A 336 -5.35 5.73 -17.46
C ARG A 336 -6.70 5.35 -16.84
N GLY A 337 -7.60 4.78 -17.63
CA GLY A 337 -8.91 4.30 -17.20
C GLY A 337 -8.94 2.80 -16.85
N GLY A 338 -10.14 2.31 -16.59
CA GLY A 338 -10.36 0.90 -16.25
C GLY A 338 -10.03 0.58 -14.79
N VAL A 339 -10.05 -0.71 -14.48
CA VAL A 339 -10.00 -1.24 -13.11
C VAL A 339 -8.61 -1.81 -12.83
N GLU A 340 -8.03 -1.41 -11.70
CA GLU A 340 -6.78 -1.99 -11.18
C GLU A 340 -7.07 -3.40 -10.64
N LEU A 341 -6.20 -4.35 -10.99
CA LEU A 341 -6.48 -5.79 -10.91
C LEU A 341 -6.61 -6.29 -9.47
N VAL A 342 -5.73 -5.84 -8.57
CA VAL A 342 -5.66 -6.35 -7.20
C VAL A 342 -6.76 -5.75 -6.33
N SER A 343 -6.91 -4.43 -6.32
CA SER A 343 -7.93 -3.74 -5.52
C SER A 343 -9.34 -3.88 -6.09
N GLY A 344 -9.47 -4.17 -7.39
CA GLY A 344 -10.75 -4.12 -8.09
C GLY A 344 -11.32 -2.69 -8.20
N LEU A 345 -10.50 -1.66 -7.93
CA LEU A 345 -10.92 -0.26 -7.96
C LEU A 345 -10.59 0.42 -9.28
N PRO A 346 -11.41 1.39 -9.72
CA PRO A 346 -11.09 2.23 -10.85
C PRO A 346 -9.79 2.98 -10.64
N ARG A 347 -8.93 2.93 -11.66
CA ARG A 347 -7.70 3.72 -11.73
C ARG A 347 -7.98 5.23 -11.54
N SER A 348 -9.10 5.70 -12.08
CA SER A 348 -9.57 7.09 -11.93
C SER A 348 -9.99 7.45 -10.49
N LEU A 349 -10.48 6.47 -9.72
CA LEU A 349 -10.78 6.66 -8.29
C LEU A 349 -9.49 6.62 -7.44
N LEU A 350 -8.57 5.71 -7.76
CA LEU A 350 -7.25 5.62 -7.14
C LEU A 350 -6.42 6.90 -7.36
N ASP A 351 -6.58 7.57 -8.50
CA ASP A 351 -5.96 8.89 -8.74
C ASP A 351 -6.37 9.91 -7.67
N ILE A 352 -7.64 9.91 -7.25
CA ILE A 352 -8.15 10.80 -6.19
C ILE A 352 -7.61 10.36 -4.82
N PHE A 353 -7.52 9.05 -4.55
CA PHE A 353 -6.93 8.54 -3.32
C PHE A 353 -5.45 8.92 -3.17
N SER A 354 -4.71 8.97 -4.28
CA SER A 354 -3.29 9.35 -4.25
C SER A 354 -3.05 10.77 -3.75
N THR A 355 -4.07 11.63 -3.81
CA THR A 355 -4.06 13.03 -3.35
C THR A 355 -5.08 13.28 -2.24
N ILE A 356 -5.50 12.24 -1.49
CA ILE A 356 -6.53 12.34 -0.44
C ILE A 356 -6.20 13.36 0.68
N GLU A 357 -4.94 13.71 0.83
CA GLU A 357 -4.48 14.69 1.81
C GLU A 357 -4.73 16.15 1.39
N ASP A 358 -5.01 16.39 0.10
CA ASP A 358 -5.23 17.71 -0.48
C ASP A 358 -6.58 18.30 -0.04
N ALA A 359 -6.70 19.62 -0.12
CA ALA A 359 -7.93 20.32 0.27
C ALA A 359 -9.09 20.05 -0.69
N SER A 360 -8.79 19.78 -1.97
CA SER A 360 -9.77 19.57 -3.04
C SER A 360 -10.27 18.12 -3.13
N SER A 361 -9.70 17.18 -2.36
CA SER A 361 -10.01 15.75 -2.48
C SER A 361 -11.49 15.43 -2.31
N ASP A 362 -12.20 16.16 -1.42
CA ASP A 362 -13.63 15.96 -1.18
C ASP A 362 -14.46 16.26 -2.42
N ALA A 363 -14.19 17.40 -3.06
CA ALA A 363 -14.88 17.79 -4.28
C ALA A 363 -14.58 16.80 -5.39
N ALA A 364 -13.33 16.32 -5.50
CA ALA A 364 -12.93 15.32 -6.47
C ALA A 364 -13.67 13.98 -6.28
N PHE A 365 -13.77 13.45 -5.05
CA PHE A 365 -14.55 12.24 -4.79
C PHE A 365 -16.06 12.41 -5.08
N LEU A 366 -16.62 13.59 -4.79
CA LEU A 366 -18.03 13.86 -5.06
C LEU A 366 -18.32 14.03 -6.56
N ALA A 367 -17.38 14.59 -7.31
CA ALA A 367 -17.46 14.80 -8.74
C ALA A 367 -16.96 13.59 -9.57
N TRP A 368 -16.45 12.54 -8.92
CA TRP A 368 -15.96 11.37 -9.62
C TRP A 368 -17.08 10.73 -10.47
N PRO A 369 -16.89 10.57 -11.79
CA PRO A 369 -17.96 10.24 -12.72
C PRO A 369 -18.42 8.78 -12.65
N GLY A 370 -17.63 7.91 -12.02
CA GLY A 370 -17.84 6.46 -12.07
C GLY A 370 -17.09 5.79 -13.23
N GLU A 371 -17.21 4.46 -13.27
CA GLU A 371 -16.83 3.60 -14.39
C GLU A 371 -17.98 2.63 -14.67
N VAL A 372 -17.96 1.95 -15.82
CA VAL A 372 -18.89 0.86 -16.11
C VAL A 372 -18.35 -0.43 -15.50
N GLY A 373 -19.16 -1.12 -14.71
CA GLY A 373 -18.79 -2.39 -14.07
C GLY A 373 -19.99 -3.24 -13.67
N GLU A 374 -19.72 -4.41 -13.12
CA GLU A 374 -20.77 -5.28 -12.58
C GLU A 374 -21.37 -4.72 -11.29
N VAL A 375 -22.57 -5.16 -10.95
CA VAL A 375 -23.30 -4.69 -9.75
C VAL A 375 -22.44 -4.76 -8.47
N PRO A 376 -21.72 -5.85 -8.15
CA PRO A 376 -20.84 -5.89 -6.98
C PRO A 376 -19.72 -4.84 -7.04
N GLN A 377 -19.14 -4.62 -8.22
CA GLN A 377 -18.06 -3.66 -8.41
C GLN A 377 -18.55 -2.23 -8.19
N VAL A 378 -19.70 -1.86 -8.77
CA VAL A 378 -20.28 -0.52 -8.60
C VAL A 378 -20.55 -0.22 -7.12
N HIS A 379 -21.05 -1.19 -6.36
CA HIS A 379 -21.24 -1.02 -4.92
C HIS A 379 -19.93 -0.90 -4.15
N LEU A 380 -18.89 -1.65 -4.52
CA LEU A 380 -17.54 -1.50 -3.96
C LEU A 380 -17.00 -0.09 -4.22
N TRP A 381 -17.11 0.39 -5.46
CA TRP A 381 -16.57 1.69 -5.86
C TRP A 381 -17.28 2.84 -5.16
N GLU A 382 -18.60 2.78 -5.03
CA GLU A 382 -19.36 3.76 -4.24
C GLU A 382 -18.99 3.72 -2.75
N ALA A 383 -18.78 2.54 -2.17
CA ALA A 383 -18.31 2.42 -0.80
C ALA A 383 -16.93 3.07 -0.62
N TYR A 384 -15.97 2.82 -1.51
CA TYR A 384 -14.66 3.47 -1.47
C TYR A 384 -14.74 4.98 -1.66
N ARG A 385 -15.53 5.46 -2.63
CA ARG A 385 -15.71 6.89 -2.87
C ARG A 385 -16.23 7.62 -1.64
N LEU A 386 -17.28 7.10 -1.01
CA LEU A 386 -17.86 7.69 0.21
C LEU A 386 -16.90 7.60 1.41
N ALA A 387 -16.21 6.47 1.55
CA ALA A 387 -15.16 6.28 2.55
C ALA A 387 -14.00 7.27 2.38
N GLY A 388 -13.58 7.54 1.14
CA GLY A 388 -12.56 8.53 0.81
C GLY A 388 -12.93 9.94 1.27
N VAL A 389 -14.18 10.36 1.06
CA VAL A 389 -14.69 11.66 1.57
C VAL A 389 -14.63 11.72 3.10
N LEU A 390 -15.08 10.66 3.80
CA LEU A 390 -15.06 10.62 5.26
C LEU A 390 -13.63 10.65 5.80
N THR A 391 -12.73 9.83 5.24
CA THR A 391 -11.33 9.76 5.63
C THR A 391 -10.60 11.08 5.40
N GLY A 392 -10.76 11.70 4.21
CA GLY A 392 -10.15 13.00 3.91
C GLY A 392 -10.59 14.08 4.90
N ARG A 393 -11.89 14.14 5.21
CA ARG A 393 -12.43 15.10 6.18
C ARG A 393 -11.85 14.91 7.57
N ARG A 394 -11.75 13.66 8.03
CA ARG A 394 -11.12 13.29 9.31
C ARG A 394 -9.67 13.74 9.36
N LEU A 395 -8.88 13.50 8.30
CA LEU A 395 -7.48 13.95 8.24
C LEU A 395 -7.37 15.48 8.39
N ARG A 396 -8.22 16.24 7.70
CA ARG A 396 -8.22 17.71 7.79
C ARG A 396 -8.68 18.23 9.14
N ARG A 397 -9.72 17.64 9.75
CA ARG A 397 -10.17 17.98 11.12
C ARG A 397 -9.03 17.81 12.12
N ARG A 398 -8.32 16.69 12.07
CA ARG A 398 -7.17 16.40 12.95
C ARG A 398 -5.99 17.33 12.71
N ARG A 399 -5.66 17.63 11.44
CA ARG A 399 -4.60 18.60 11.09
C ARG A 399 -4.90 20.00 11.64
N ARG A 400 -6.14 20.48 11.52
CA ARG A 400 -6.56 21.79 12.08
C ARG A 400 -6.43 21.82 13.60
N ARG A 401 -6.87 20.77 14.30
CA ARG A 401 -6.76 20.68 15.77
C ARG A 401 -5.31 20.61 16.26
N ARG A 402 -4.42 19.90 15.55
CA ARG A 402 -2.98 19.89 15.86
C ARG A 402 -2.37 21.29 15.75
N LYS A 403 -2.76 22.06 14.72
CA LYS A 403 -2.30 23.45 14.56
C LYS A 403 -2.81 24.36 15.68
N THR A 404 -4.04 24.18 16.14
CA THR A 404 -4.59 24.99 17.25
C THR A 404 -4.10 24.55 18.64
N GLY A 405 -3.66 23.30 18.80
CA GLY A 405 -3.15 22.74 20.07
C GLY A 405 -1.63 22.86 20.25
N SER A 406 -0.86 23.07 19.18
CA SER A 406 0.55 23.46 19.25
C SER A 406 0.61 24.95 19.53
N GLY A 407 0.65 25.33 20.81
CA GLY A 407 0.56 26.71 21.30
C GLY A 407 1.71 27.63 20.89
N ASP A 408 1.83 27.96 19.60
CA ASP A 408 2.36 29.25 19.20
C ASP A 408 1.30 30.31 19.49
N SER A 409 1.24 30.66 20.78
CA SER A 409 0.57 31.85 21.27
C SER A 409 1.43 33.06 20.89
N ILE A 410 1.45 33.41 19.61
CA ILE A 410 1.74 34.78 19.21
C ILE A 410 0.42 35.54 19.32
N SER A 411 0.28 36.23 20.45
CA SER A 411 -0.67 37.31 20.62
C SER A 411 -0.46 38.35 19.50
N GLY A 412 -1.47 38.54 18.65
CA GLY A 412 -1.40 39.56 17.61
C GLY A 412 -2.61 39.62 16.70
N GLY A 413 -3.71 40.17 17.20
CA GLY A 413 -4.56 41.12 16.44
C GLY A 413 -5.47 40.57 15.33
N GLY A 414 -6.78 40.74 15.57
CA GLY A 414 -7.75 40.98 14.49
C GLY A 414 -8.59 39.78 14.11
N ALA A 415 -9.79 39.69 14.69
CA ALA A 415 -10.94 39.17 13.96
C ALA A 415 -11.20 40.10 12.78
N ALA A 416 -10.47 39.91 11.67
CA ALA A 416 -10.94 40.39 10.38
C ALA A 416 -12.09 39.45 9.99
N ALA A 417 -13.30 40.00 10.00
CA ALA A 417 -14.40 39.43 9.25
C ALA A 417 -13.86 39.14 7.84
N GLU A 418 -13.76 37.86 7.48
CA GLU A 418 -13.67 37.50 6.08
C GLU A 418 -14.95 38.04 5.45
N ASP A 419 -14.81 39.12 4.70
CA ASP A 419 -15.79 39.53 3.71
C ASP A 419 -16.13 38.27 2.91
N VAL A 420 -17.34 37.76 3.13
CA VAL A 420 -17.92 36.67 2.36
C VAL A 420 -18.13 37.23 0.97
N ALA A 421 -17.10 37.14 0.14
CA ALA A 421 -17.26 37.16 -1.29
C ALA A 421 -18.32 36.11 -1.62
N PRO A 422 -19.34 36.42 -2.43
CA PRO A 422 -20.34 35.44 -2.80
C PRO A 422 -19.63 34.23 -3.38
N SER A 423 -19.76 33.09 -2.70
CA SER A 423 -19.23 31.81 -3.13
C SER A 423 -19.63 31.59 -4.60
N PRO A 424 -18.71 31.17 -5.49
CA PRO A 424 -19.04 30.89 -6.87
C PRO A 424 -20.21 29.89 -6.94
N PRO A 425 -21.07 29.96 -7.97
CA PRO A 425 -22.32 29.20 -8.03
C PRO A 425 -22.17 27.67 -8.06
N ASP A 426 -20.93 27.14 -8.12
CA ASP A 426 -20.62 25.71 -8.20
C ASP A 426 -19.87 25.16 -6.97
N VAL A 427 -20.04 25.75 -5.77
CA VAL A 427 -19.56 25.07 -4.54
C VAL A 427 -20.45 23.85 -4.30
N VAL A 428 -19.97 22.68 -4.73
CA VAL A 428 -20.60 21.39 -4.43
C VAL A 428 -20.80 21.31 -2.92
N SER A 429 -22.05 21.43 -2.48
CA SER A 429 -22.41 21.33 -1.06
C SER A 429 -22.09 19.93 -0.57
N ILE A 430 -21.02 19.82 0.22
CA ILE A 430 -20.50 18.53 0.66
C ILE A 430 -21.48 17.98 1.72
N PRO A 431 -22.11 16.80 1.52
CA PRO A 431 -23.16 16.31 2.41
C PRO A 431 -22.69 16.15 3.87
N PRO A 432 -23.60 16.23 4.86
CA PRO A 432 -23.27 15.96 6.26
C PRO A 432 -22.73 14.53 6.47
N THR A 433 -21.90 14.33 7.51
CA THR A 433 -21.33 13.01 7.85
C THR A 433 -22.40 11.93 7.95
N ASP A 434 -23.53 12.19 8.60
CA ASP A 434 -24.62 11.21 8.77
C ASP A 434 -25.19 10.76 7.41
N VAL A 435 -25.28 11.66 6.42
CA VAL A 435 -25.77 11.33 5.07
C VAL A 435 -24.74 10.46 4.33
N LEU A 436 -23.46 10.82 4.39
CA LEU A 436 -22.39 10.05 3.78
C LEU A 436 -22.29 8.64 4.40
N LEU A 437 -22.36 8.55 5.72
CA LEU A 437 -22.27 7.30 6.46
C LEU A 437 -23.47 6.39 6.16
N CYS A 438 -24.68 6.94 6.09
CA CYS A 438 -25.88 6.19 5.70
C CYS A 438 -25.73 5.59 4.29
N ARG A 439 -25.28 6.40 3.31
CA ARG A 439 -25.05 5.94 1.93
C ARG A 439 -23.92 4.91 1.84
N LEU A 440 -22.84 5.10 2.61
CA LEU A 440 -21.72 4.17 2.67
C LEU A 440 -22.19 2.80 3.17
N MET A 441 -22.91 2.77 4.28
CA MET A 441 -23.47 1.51 4.79
C MET A 441 -24.42 0.86 3.79
N ALA A 442 -25.28 1.62 3.11
CA ALA A 442 -26.17 1.07 2.09
C ALA A 442 -25.41 0.43 0.92
N ALA A 443 -24.32 1.06 0.46
CA ALA A 443 -23.45 0.49 -0.57
C ALA A 443 -22.75 -0.79 -0.09
N MET A 444 -22.25 -0.80 1.14
CA MET A 444 -21.62 -1.99 1.74
C MET A 444 -22.62 -3.15 1.94
N ASP A 445 -23.84 -2.85 2.39
CA ASP A 445 -24.92 -3.83 2.60
C ASP A 445 -25.34 -4.45 1.27
N ALA A 446 -25.53 -3.61 0.24
CA ALA A 446 -25.83 -4.08 -1.11
C ALA A 446 -24.72 -4.96 -1.69
N LEU A 447 -23.44 -4.59 -1.49
CA LEU A 447 -22.31 -5.43 -1.87
C LEU A 447 -22.33 -6.78 -1.13
N CYS A 448 -22.59 -6.79 0.16
CA CYS A 448 -22.72 -8.04 0.94
C CYS A 448 -23.82 -8.94 0.38
N ASP A 449 -24.98 -8.36 0.03
CA ASP A 449 -26.12 -9.09 -0.54
C ASP A 449 -25.80 -9.72 -1.90
N THR A 450 -24.92 -9.12 -2.71
CA THR A 450 -24.55 -9.70 -4.01
C THR A 450 -23.87 -11.07 -3.90
N ARG A 451 -23.26 -11.40 -2.75
CA ARG A 451 -22.57 -12.69 -2.55
C ARG A 451 -23.53 -13.89 -2.54
N GLY A 452 -24.78 -13.67 -2.14
CA GLY A 452 -25.81 -14.71 -2.12
C GLY A 452 -26.42 -14.99 -3.50
N ARG A 453 -26.05 -14.19 -4.51
CA ARG A 453 -26.66 -14.22 -5.84
C ARG A 453 -25.84 -15.07 -6.81
N PRO A 454 -26.40 -16.14 -7.41
CA PRO A 454 -25.66 -17.03 -8.32
C PRO A 454 -25.03 -16.30 -9.52
N GLU A 455 -25.68 -15.26 -10.02
CA GLU A 455 -25.18 -14.44 -11.14
C GLU A 455 -23.88 -13.68 -10.82
N HIS A 456 -23.52 -13.55 -9.55
CA HIS A 456 -22.32 -12.87 -9.09
C HIS A 456 -21.32 -13.80 -8.39
N ALA A 457 -21.47 -15.12 -8.54
CA ALA A 457 -20.63 -16.11 -7.86
C ALA A 457 -19.13 -16.01 -8.18
N GLN A 458 -18.77 -15.43 -9.33
CA GLN A 458 -17.37 -15.22 -9.74
C GLN A 458 -16.76 -13.91 -9.19
N SER A 459 -17.58 -13.01 -8.64
CA SER A 459 -17.11 -11.72 -8.14
C SER A 459 -16.36 -11.88 -6.82
N LEU A 460 -15.23 -11.19 -6.70
CA LEU A 460 -14.43 -11.11 -5.47
C LEU A 460 -14.47 -9.70 -4.86
N ALA A 461 -15.32 -8.80 -5.35
CA ALA A 461 -15.37 -7.40 -4.93
C ALA A 461 -15.53 -7.21 -3.41
N ALA A 462 -16.23 -8.13 -2.73
CA ALA A 462 -16.42 -8.09 -1.28
C ALA A 462 -15.12 -8.29 -0.47
N ASN A 463 -14.03 -8.76 -1.08
CA ASN A 463 -12.73 -8.93 -0.42
C ASN A 463 -12.12 -7.60 0.03
N SER A 464 -12.38 -6.50 -0.70
CA SER A 464 -11.84 -5.16 -0.40
C SER A 464 -12.76 -4.31 0.49
N LEU A 465 -13.65 -4.91 1.29
CA LEU A 465 -14.54 -4.13 2.16
C LEU A 465 -13.89 -3.55 3.42
N THR A 466 -12.63 -3.89 3.69
CA THR A 466 -11.91 -3.45 4.90
C THR A 466 -11.77 -1.93 4.98
N TYR A 467 -11.32 -1.24 3.93
CA TYR A 467 -11.13 0.22 3.95
C TYR A 467 -12.45 0.98 4.19
N PRO A 468 -13.55 0.71 3.44
CA PRO A 468 -14.83 1.35 3.70
C PRO A 468 -15.38 1.04 5.10
N TYR A 469 -15.20 -0.19 5.59
CA TYR A 469 -15.60 -0.58 6.94
C TYR A 469 -14.86 0.20 8.02
N VAL A 470 -13.54 0.33 7.91
CA VAL A 470 -12.72 1.12 8.85
C VAL A 470 -13.13 2.59 8.83
N ALA A 471 -13.30 3.19 7.64
CA ALA A 471 -13.72 4.58 7.51
C ALA A 471 -15.07 4.83 8.19
N ALA A 472 -16.04 3.92 8.01
CA ALA A 472 -17.34 4.01 8.66
C ALA A 472 -17.27 3.84 10.19
N ARG A 473 -16.51 2.84 10.66
CA ARG A 473 -16.37 2.51 12.09
C ARG A 473 -15.65 3.60 12.90
N LEU A 474 -14.82 4.42 12.25
CA LEU A 474 -14.12 5.52 12.90
C LEU A 474 -14.99 6.76 13.11
N GLU A 475 -16.14 6.93 12.43
CA GLU A 475 -17.08 8.04 12.69
C GLU A 475 -17.92 7.77 13.97
N VAL A 476 -17.24 7.62 15.11
CA VAL A 476 -17.79 7.22 16.41
C VAL A 476 -18.89 8.15 16.88
N ALA A 477 -18.78 9.47 16.69
CA ALA A 477 -19.81 10.41 17.10
C ALA A 477 -21.13 10.18 16.35
N ALA A 478 -21.07 9.85 15.07
CA ALA A 478 -22.26 9.52 14.27
C ALA A 478 -22.87 8.19 14.70
N LEU A 479 -22.03 7.18 14.96
CA LEU A 479 -22.47 5.87 15.44
C LEU A 479 -23.07 5.91 16.85
N LEU A 480 -22.58 6.79 17.74
CA LEU A 480 -23.17 7.00 19.07
C LEU A 480 -24.57 7.63 18.99
N ARG A 481 -24.82 8.53 18.03
CA ARG A 481 -26.15 9.08 17.78
C ARG A 481 -27.12 8.03 17.23
N ARG A 482 -26.62 7.01 16.53
CA ARG A 482 -27.42 5.98 15.84
C ARG A 482 -26.83 4.59 16.08
N PRO A 483 -26.98 3.98 17.28
CA PRO A 483 -26.32 2.72 17.64
C PRO A 483 -26.66 1.54 16.74
N ASP A 484 -27.84 1.56 16.10
CA ASP A 484 -28.27 0.53 15.16
C ASP A 484 -27.31 0.40 13.98
N TRP A 485 -26.72 1.51 13.54
CA TRP A 485 -25.76 1.55 12.43
C TRP A 485 -24.51 0.70 12.71
N LEU A 486 -24.06 0.64 13.97
CA LEU A 486 -22.96 -0.23 14.36
C LEU A 486 -23.30 -1.72 14.16
N ARG A 487 -24.57 -2.11 14.40
CA ARG A 487 -25.04 -3.48 14.18
C ARG A 487 -25.03 -3.83 12.68
N HIS A 488 -25.40 -2.89 11.81
CA HIS A 488 -25.29 -3.07 10.35
C HIS A 488 -23.84 -3.25 9.91
N LEU A 489 -22.94 -2.37 10.37
CA LEU A 489 -21.51 -2.44 10.03
C LEU A 489 -20.87 -3.77 10.48
N ARG A 490 -21.21 -4.27 11.68
CA ARG A 490 -20.67 -5.54 12.17
C ARG A 490 -21.10 -6.74 11.31
N ARG A 491 -22.31 -6.73 10.74
CA ARG A 491 -22.72 -7.76 9.78
C ARG A 491 -21.85 -7.76 8.53
N ALA A 492 -21.51 -6.58 8.00
CA ALA A 492 -20.60 -6.48 6.87
C ALA A 492 -19.20 -7.03 7.20
N ALA A 493 -18.71 -6.83 8.44
CA ALA A 493 -17.43 -7.39 8.88
C ALA A 493 -17.39 -8.93 8.88
N ASP A 494 -18.48 -9.58 9.31
CA ASP A 494 -18.58 -11.04 9.36
C ASP A 494 -18.68 -11.65 7.95
N VAL A 495 -19.35 -10.96 7.03
CA VAL A 495 -19.46 -11.36 5.64
C VAL A 495 -18.09 -11.25 4.94
N CYS A 496 -17.29 -10.24 5.26
CA CYS A 496 -16.00 -9.96 4.60
C CYS A 496 -14.80 -10.67 5.25
N GLN A 497 -15.01 -11.88 5.76
CA GLN A 497 -14.02 -12.66 6.51
C GLN A 497 -12.97 -13.50 5.74
N PRO A 498 -12.64 -13.35 4.44
CA PRO A 498 -11.51 -14.10 3.89
C PRO A 498 -10.19 -13.84 4.64
N TYR A 499 -10.07 -12.68 5.30
CA TYR A 499 -8.92 -12.27 6.13
C TYR A 499 -9.17 -12.26 7.64
N GLY A 500 -10.38 -12.58 8.10
CA GLY A 500 -10.85 -12.26 9.46
C GLY A 500 -10.03 -12.87 10.60
N ARG A 501 -9.26 -13.91 10.30
CA ARG A 501 -8.41 -14.63 11.25
C ARG A 501 -6.94 -14.22 11.23
N THR A 502 -6.54 -13.38 10.29
CA THR A 502 -5.16 -12.86 10.20
C THR A 502 -4.90 -11.84 11.31
N ALA A 503 -3.64 -11.68 11.72
CA ALA A 503 -3.26 -10.65 12.69
C ALA A 503 -3.67 -9.24 12.23
N ASN A 504 -3.62 -8.97 10.92
CA ASN A 504 -4.11 -7.73 10.32
C ASN A 504 -5.56 -7.42 10.67
N ALA A 505 -6.46 -8.37 10.40
CA ALA A 505 -7.88 -8.19 10.69
C ALA A 505 -8.15 -8.06 12.19
N LEU A 506 -7.47 -8.85 13.02
CA LEU A 506 -7.63 -8.83 14.47
C LEU A 506 -7.20 -7.48 15.06
N HIS A 507 -6.03 -6.95 14.69
CA HIS A 507 -5.57 -5.66 15.18
C HIS A 507 -6.43 -4.49 14.68
N ILE A 508 -6.95 -4.55 13.45
CA ILE A 508 -7.94 -3.57 12.97
C ILE A 508 -9.18 -3.62 13.85
N ALA A 509 -9.74 -4.81 14.11
CA ALA A 509 -10.94 -4.97 14.94
C ALA A 509 -10.71 -4.45 16.37
N GLU A 510 -9.59 -4.80 17.00
CA GLU A 510 -9.20 -4.33 18.34
C GLU A 510 -9.14 -2.80 18.41
N MET A 511 -8.51 -2.14 17.42
CA MET A 511 -8.41 -0.68 17.40
C MET A 511 -9.76 0.00 17.18
N LEU A 512 -10.64 -0.58 16.36
CA LEU A 512 -11.98 -0.06 16.12
C LEU A 512 -12.89 -0.25 17.34
N ASP A 513 -12.71 -1.32 18.10
CA ASP A 513 -13.42 -1.54 19.37
C ASP A 513 -12.86 -0.65 20.49
N GLU A 514 -11.54 -0.38 20.50
CA GLU A 514 -10.92 0.62 21.38
C GLU A 514 -11.51 2.01 21.14
N ALA A 515 -11.55 2.46 19.88
CA ALA A 515 -12.13 3.76 19.50
C ALA A 515 -13.59 3.90 19.99
N TRP A 516 -14.39 2.83 19.81
CA TRP A 516 -15.77 2.79 20.26
C TRP A 516 -15.90 2.81 21.79
N ALA A 517 -15.11 2.00 22.50
CA ALA A 517 -15.13 1.92 23.95
C ALA A 517 -14.73 3.26 24.60
N LEU A 518 -13.75 3.96 24.02
CA LEU A 518 -13.31 5.28 24.46
C LEU A 518 -14.29 6.40 24.06
N ARG A 519 -15.26 6.11 23.18
CA ARG A 519 -16.15 7.12 22.56
C ARG A 519 -15.36 8.23 21.85
N ASP A 520 -14.21 7.87 21.29
CA ASP A 520 -13.26 8.81 20.70
C ASP A 520 -13.50 8.96 19.20
N ASP A 521 -14.23 10.01 18.81
CA ASP A 521 -14.46 10.36 17.41
C ASP A 521 -13.20 10.81 16.68
N GLU A 522 -12.12 11.13 17.40
CA GLU A 522 -10.85 11.56 16.81
C GLU A 522 -9.75 10.50 16.91
N TYR A 523 -10.14 9.25 17.24
CA TYR A 523 -9.22 8.14 17.43
C TYR A 523 -8.24 8.04 16.25
N ASP A 524 -6.94 8.07 16.59
CA ASP A 524 -5.87 7.98 15.62
C ASP A 524 -5.47 6.53 15.40
N ILE A 525 -6.04 5.91 14.36
CA ILE A 525 -5.66 4.54 14.01
C ILE A 525 -4.18 4.42 13.62
N ASP A 526 -3.50 5.47 13.11
CA ASP A 526 -2.05 5.37 12.89
C ASP A 526 -1.28 5.32 14.21
N GLU A 527 -1.70 6.12 15.18
CA GLU A 527 -1.09 6.10 16.50
C GLU A 527 -1.38 4.79 17.23
N GLY A 528 -2.61 4.28 17.13
CA GLY A 528 -3.02 2.97 17.64
C GLY A 528 -2.16 1.84 17.08
N SER A 529 -1.86 1.87 15.78
CA SER A 529 -0.95 0.92 15.12
C SER A 529 0.49 1.07 15.62
N ARG A 530 1.02 2.31 15.68
CA ARG A 530 2.39 2.56 16.16
C ARG A 530 2.59 2.13 17.62
N ARG A 531 1.62 2.38 18.51
CA ARG A 531 1.68 1.94 19.92
C ARG A 531 1.76 0.42 20.06
N ARG A 532 1.17 -0.31 19.10
CA ARG A 532 1.20 -1.77 19.02
C ARG A 532 2.41 -2.32 18.26
N ASN A 533 3.24 -1.46 17.69
CA ASN A 533 4.35 -1.83 16.79
C ASN A 533 3.88 -2.74 15.64
N VAL A 534 2.75 -2.36 15.03
CA VAL A 534 2.16 -3.06 13.88
C VAL A 534 1.96 -2.12 12.71
N GLU A 535 2.01 -2.68 11.51
CA GLU A 535 1.51 -2.03 10.29
C GLU A 535 0.29 -2.80 9.81
N VAL A 536 -0.81 -2.08 9.58
CA VAL A 536 -2.06 -2.71 9.10
C VAL A 536 -2.43 -2.16 7.74
N ALA A 537 -2.90 -3.03 6.85
CA ALA A 537 -3.39 -2.66 5.54
C ALA A 537 -4.90 -2.81 5.46
N LEU A 538 -5.53 -1.91 4.70
CA LEU A 538 -6.98 -1.77 4.61
C LEU A 538 -7.54 -2.09 3.21
N PHE A 539 -6.70 -2.32 2.21
CA PHE A 539 -7.09 -2.42 0.80
C PHE A 539 -7.31 -3.85 0.32
#